data_AF-A0A8H4R4L5-F1
#
_entry.id   AF-A0A8H4R4L5-F1
#
_cell.length_a   1.000
_cell.length_b   1.000
_cell.length_c   1.000
_cell.angle_alpha   90.00
_cell.angle_beta   90.00
_cell.angle_gamma   90.00
#
_symmetry.space_group_name_H-M   'P 1'
#
loop_
_entity.id
_entity.type
_entity.pdbx_description
1 polymer ?
#
loop_
_entity_poly.entity_id
_entity_poly.type
_entity_poly.pdbx_seq_one_letter_code
_entity_poly.pdbx_strand_id
1 'polypeptide(L)'
;MAPYFETVKSFADVPFTDDGIETASFLEASDGLVQMFDLLGSGVFGFVQADIRGNIAGVRARHATPCLVRLVRGLAFTCKALQHMQKDTNSELHVCFKRSYDEVLKHHHNFVIRSVVTVAIRAVPRRDDFLSRIAQGSSVDKLNVELARWLEGLEKIVQHTSIFLERGGYGKV
;
A
#
# COMPACT_ATOMS: atom_id res chain seq x y z
N MET A 1 -22.69 6.32 5.75
CA MET A 1 -21.56 7.06 5.15
C MET A 1 -20.75 6.08 4.29
N ALA A 2 -19.91 6.58 3.39
CA ALA A 2 -19.04 5.74 2.57
C ALA A 2 -17.72 5.48 3.33
N PRO A 3 -17.21 4.25 3.42
CA PRO A 3 -15.87 4.00 3.95
C PRO A 3 -14.81 4.59 2.99
N TYR A 4 -13.61 4.81 3.51
CA TYR A 4 -12.51 5.43 2.77
C TYR A 4 -12.26 4.82 1.38
N PHE A 5 -12.36 3.50 1.24
CA PHE A 5 -12.13 2.78 -0.02
C PHE A 5 -13.16 3.06 -1.12
N GLU A 6 -14.31 3.68 -0.80
CA GLU A 6 -15.28 4.17 -1.79
C GLU A 6 -15.02 5.65 -2.16
N THR A 7 -14.19 6.37 -1.40
CA THR A 7 -13.91 7.81 -1.62
C THR A 7 -12.71 8.08 -2.52
N VAL A 8 -11.95 7.03 -2.82
CA VAL A 8 -10.77 7.06 -3.69
C VAL A 8 -10.93 6.00 -4.79
N LYS A 9 -10.18 6.14 -5.89
CA LYS A 9 -10.19 5.10 -6.92
C LYS A 9 -9.70 3.78 -6.34
N SER A 10 -10.51 2.74 -6.47
CA SER A 10 -10.16 1.41 -6.00
C SER A 10 -9.18 0.73 -6.95
N PHE A 11 -8.21 0.01 -6.40
CA PHE A 11 -7.35 -0.87 -7.21
C PHE A 11 -8.14 -1.97 -7.92
N ALA A 12 -9.31 -2.34 -7.39
CA ALA A 12 -10.21 -3.30 -8.04
C ALA A 12 -10.79 -2.80 -9.38
N ASP A 13 -10.79 -1.48 -9.59
CA ASP A 13 -11.37 -0.82 -10.76
C ASP A 13 -10.29 -0.38 -11.76
N VAL A 14 -9.03 -0.75 -11.56
CA VAL A 14 -7.94 -0.47 -12.49
C VAL A 14 -8.03 -1.45 -13.68
N PRO A 15 -8.18 -0.98 -14.93
CA PRO A 15 -8.32 -1.86 -16.08
C PRO A 15 -7.06 -2.67 -16.36
N PHE A 16 -7.25 -3.98 -16.56
CA PHE A 16 -6.30 -4.86 -17.22
C PHE A 16 -6.68 -4.95 -18.70
N THR A 17 -5.71 -4.70 -19.56
CA THR A 17 -5.81 -4.78 -21.02
C THR A 17 -4.84 -5.84 -21.53
N ASP A 18 -4.93 -6.18 -22.81
CA ASP A 18 -3.97 -7.09 -23.45
C ASP A 18 -2.52 -6.54 -23.38
N ASP A 19 -2.37 -5.22 -23.32
CA ASP A 19 -1.08 -4.51 -23.21
C ASP A 19 -0.60 -4.31 -21.76
N GLY A 20 -1.35 -4.80 -20.76
CA GLY A 20 -1.05 -4.66 -19.34
C GLY A 20 -2.01 -3.74 -18.59
N ILE A 21 -1.52 -3.06 -17.56
CA ILE A 21 -2.33 -2.27 -16.62
C ILE A 21 -2.41 -0.81 -17.08
N GLU A 22 -3.62 -0.25 -17.11
CA GLU A 22 -3.82 1.15 -17.47
C GLU A 22 -3.15 2.09 -16.44
N THR A 23 -2.09 2.77 -16.89
CA THR A 23 -1.14 3.46 -16.01
C THR A 23 -1.79 4.64 -15.27
N ALA A 24 -2.67 5.41 -15.90
CA ALA A 24 -3.31 6.56 -15.25
C ALA A 24 -4.21 6.10 -14.10
N SER A 25 -5.05 5.08 -14.33
CA SER A 25 -5.90 4.47 -13.30
C SER A 25 -5.08 3.88 -12.16
N PHE A 26 -3.98 3.20 -12.47
CA PHE A 26 -3.08 2.64 -11.46
C PHE A 26 -2.48 3.74 -10.55
N LEU A 27 -2.02 4.85 -11.15
CA LEU A 27 -1.40 5.95 -10.40
C LEU A 27 -2.43 6.75 -9.61
N GLU A 28 -3.65 6.91 -10.12
CA GLU A 28 -4.76 7.51 -9.39
C GLU A 28 -5.16 6.68 -8.17
N ALA A 29 -5.26 5.34 -8.31
CA ALA A 29 -5.47 4.44 -7.17
C ALA A 29 -4.30 4.49 -6.16
N SER A 30 -3.06 4.62 -6.66
CA SER A 30 -1.86 4.78 -5.81
C SER A 30 -1.86 6.09 -5.02
N ASP A 31 -2.36 7.19 -5.58
CA ASP A 31 -2.55 8.45 -4.82
C ASP A 31 -3.58 8.26 -3.69
N GLY A 32 -4.63 7.48 -3.92
CA GLY A 32 -5.59 7.09 -2.88
C GLY A 32 -4.93 6.29 -1.74
N LEU A 33 -3.98 5.41 -2.04
CA LEU A 33 -3.22 4.72 -0.99
C LEU A 33 -2.33 5.68 -0.19
N VAL A 34 -1.69 6.66 -0.84
CA VAL A 34 -0.88 7.67 -0.14
C VAL A 34 -1.73 8.48 0.84
N GLN A 35 -2.92 8.90 0.43
CA GLN A 35 -3.86 9.63 1.28
C GLN A 35 -4.31 8.78 2.49
N MET A 36 -4.36 7.45 2.37
CA MET A 36 -4.70 6.56 3.49
C MET A 36 -3.65 6.66 4.62
N PHE A 37 -2.39 6.94 4.30
CA PHE A 37 -1.36 7.12 5.33
C PHE A 37 -1.61 8.35 6.21
N ASP A 38 -2.39 9.34 5.76
CA ASP A 38 -2.79 10.46 6.63
C ASP A 38 -3.68 9.95 7.79
N LEU A 39 -4.43 8.87 7.57
CA LEU A 39 -5.23 8.21 8.59
C LEU A 39 -4.38 7.40 9.60
N LEU A 40 -3.14 7.05 9.24
CA LEU A 40 -2.17 6.40 10.13
C LEU A 40 -1.42 7.40 11.03
N GLY A 41 -1.65 8.71 10.88
CA GLY A 41 -1.02 9.76 11.69
C GLY A 41 0.12 10.46 10.95
N SER A 42 -0.04 11.76 10.76
CA SER A 42 0.76 12.58 9.83
C SER A 42 2.22 12.81 10.25
N GLY A 43 2.56 12.71 11.54
CA GLY A 43 3.88 13.10 12.03
C GLY A 43 5.02 12.12 11.68
N VAL A 44 4.75 10.81 11.70
CA VAL A 44 5.82 9.79 11.58
C VAL A 44 5.90 9.18 10.18
N PHE A 45 4.80 9.22 9.40
CA PHE A 45 4.75 8.67 8.04
C PHE A 45 5.12 9.67 6.94
N GLY A 46 5.47 10.92 7.28
CA GLY A 46 5.80 11.95 6.28
C GLY A 46 6.88 11.52 5.29
N PHE A 47 7.92 10.81 5.75
CA PHE A 47 8.96 10.29 4.86
C PHE A 47 8.47 9.16 3.95
N VAL A 48 7.57 8.29 4.43
CA VAL A 48 6.97 7.20 3.64
C VAL A 48 6.10 7.80 2.55
N GLN A 49 5.24 8.76 2.90
CA GLN A 49 4.41 9.45 1.94
C GLN A 49 5.23 10.21 0.90
N ALA A 50 6.28 10.93 1.32
CA ALA A 50 7.18 11.63 0.41
C ALA A 50 7.83 10.66 -0.59
N ASP A 51 8.24 9.48 -0.12
CA ASP A 51 8.80 8.46 -1.00
C ASP A 51 7.79 7.96 -2.04
N ILE A 52 6.60 7.56 -1.60
CA ILE A 52 5.57 7.04 -2.51
C ILE A 52 5.14 8.12 -3.51
N ARG A 53 4.92 9.37 -3.06
CA ARG A 53 4.59 10.51 -3.96
C ARG A 53 5.69 10.76 -4.99
N GLY A 54 6.96 10.71 -4.57
CA GLY A 54 8.10 10.84 -5.47
C GLY A 54 8.14 9.73 -6.52
N ASN A 55 7.86 8.49 -6.14
CA ASN A 55 7.81 7.36 -7.06
C ASN A 55 6.63 7.46 -8.04
N ILE A 56 5.44 7.86 -7.57
CA ILE A 56 4.28 8.13 -8.44
C ILE A 56 4.63 9.22 -9.47
N ALA A 57 5.23 10.33 -9.02
CA ALA A 57 5.64 11.41 -9.92
C ALA A 57 6.69 10.94 -10.95
N GLY A 58 7.64 10.10 -10.55
CA GLY A 58 8.64 9.51 -11.45
C GLY A 58 8.02 8.62 -12.53
N VAL A 59 7.01 7.81 -12.18
CA VAL A 59 6.28 6.99 -13.16
C VAL A 59 5.48 7.89 -14.12
N ARG A 60 4.80 8.94 -13.62
CA ARG A 60 4.10 9.94 -14.46
C ARG A 60 5.04 10.61 -15.46
N ALA A 61 6.26 10.94 -15.03
CA ALA A 61 7.28 11.60 -15.85
C ALA A 61 8.01 10.66 -16.82
N ARG A 62 7.62 9.38 -16.92
CA ARG A 62 8.27 8.34 -17.75
C ARG A 62 9.74 8.06 -17.39
N HIS A 63 10.19 8.48 -16.20
CA HIS A 63 11.46 8.04 -15.58
C HIS A 63 11.20 6.80 -14.72
N ALA A 64 10.59 5.78 -15.35
CA ALA A 64 9.63 4.94 -14.66
C ALA A 64 10.22 3.76 -13.91
N THR A 65 11.25 3.06 -14.42
CA THR A 65 11.55 1.71 -13.90
C THR A 65 12.00 1.67 -12.43
N PRO A 66 12.99 2.47 -11.98
CA PRO A 66 13.37 2.47 -10.57
C PRO A 66 12.24 2.97 -9.65
N CYS A 67 11.49 3.97 -10.11
CA CYS A 67 10.33 4.50 -9.38
C CYS A 67 9.20 3.47 -9.28
N LEU A 68 8.93 2.71 -10.34
CA LEU A 68 7.92 1.67 -10.37
C LEU A 68 8.32 0.52 -9.44
N VAL A 69 9.58 0.08 -9.47
CA VAL A 69 10.10 -0.94 -8.53
C VAL A 69 9.85 -0.51 -7.08
N ARG A 70 10.19 0.73 -6.72
CA ARG A 70 10.01 1.24 -5.36
C ARG A 70 8.54 1.41 -5.00
N LEU A 71 7.73 1.91 -5.93
CA LEU A 71 6.28 2.06 -5.75
C LEU A 71 5.65 0.69 -5.47
N VAL A 72 5.92 -0.32 -6.31
CA VAL A 72 5.33 -1.65 -6.17
C VAL A 72 5.77 -2.32 -4.86
N ARG A 73 7.02 -2.14 -4.42
CA ARG A 73 7.45 -2.60 -3.08
C ARG A 73 6.64 -1.95 -1.95
N GLY A 74 6.40 -0.63 -2.04
CA GLY A 74 5.56 0.10 -1.09
C GLY A 74 4.11 -0.39 -1.09
N LEU A 75 3.54 -0.61 -2.28
CA LEU A 75 2.19 -1.17 -2.46
C LEU A 75 2.08 -2.58 -1.89
N ALA A 76 3.07 -3.45 -2.16
CA ALA A 76 3.15 -4.82 -1.66
C ALA A 76 3.22 -4.86 -0.13
N PHE A 77 4.01 -3.96 0.46
CA PHE A 77 4.08 -3.78 1.90
C PHE A 77 2.71 -3.41 2.50
N THR A 78 2.05 -2.36 2.00
CA THR A 78 0.73 -1.99 2.53
C THR A 78 -0.31 -3.10 2.31
N CYS A 79 -0.29 -3.75 1.14
CA CYS A 79 -1.18 -4.87 0.83
C CYS A 79 -1.02 -6.01 1.84
N LYS A 80 0.21 -6.50 2.06
CA LYS A 80 0.48 -7.60 2.99
C LYS A 80 0.15 -7.22 4.43
N ALA A 81 0.49 -6.00 4.86
CA ALA A 81 0.15 -5.52 6.20
C ALA A 81 -1.35 -5.56 6.46
N LEU A 82 -2.17 -5.06 5.54
CA LEU A 82 -3.62 -5.05 5.68
C LEU A 82 -4.24 -6.45 5.51
N GLN A 83 -3.66 -7.32 4.68
CA GLN A 83 -4.05 -8.74 4.60
C GLN A 83 -3.77 -9.48 5.92
N HIS A 84 -2.63 -9.25 6.58
CA HIS A 84 -2.38 -9.79 7.91
C HIS A 84 -3.40 -9.28 8.93
N MET A 85 -3.75 -7.99 8.87
CA MET A 85 -4.78 -7.40 9.73
C MET A 85 -6.15 -8.06 9.53
N GLN A 86 -6.55 -8.37 8.28
CA GLN A 86 -7.80 -9.08 8.00
C GLN A 86 -7.78 -10.54 8.48
N LYS A 87 -6.68 -11.25 8.26
CA LYS A 87 -6.55 -12.67 8.61
C LYS A 87 -6.44 -12.92 10.11
N ASP A 88 -5.80 -12.01 10.84
CA ASP A 88 -5.56 -12.12 12.26
C ASP A 88 -6.20 -10.92 12.97
N THR A 89 -7.45 -11.10 13.39
CA THR A 89 -8.24 -10.05 14.05
C THR A 89 -7.75 -9.72 15.45
N ASN A 90 -6.90 -10.58 16.04
CA ASN A 90 -6.36 -10.40 17.38
C ASN A 90 -5.01 -9.66 17.38
N SER A 91 -4.35 -9.57 16.22
CA SER A 91 -3.08 -8.84 16.10
C SER A 91 -3.30 -7.33 16.02
N GLU A 92 -2.48 -6.60 16.77
CA GLU A 92 -2.36 -5.15 16.68
C GLU A 92 -1.77 -4.72 15.33
N LEU A 93 -2.13 -3.52 14.89
CA LEU A 93 -1.78 -3.03 13.55
C LEU A 93 -0.27 -2.94 13.33
N HIS A 94 0.49 -2.48 14.33
CA HIS A 94 1.95 -2.43 14.26
C HIS A 94 2.59 -3.83 14.08
N VAL A 95 1.97 -4.89 14.59
CA VAL A 95 2.44 -6.28 14.41
C VAL A 95 2.25 -6.70 12.95
N CYS A 96 1.08 -6.40 12.37
CA CYS A 96 0.78 -6.67 10.97
C CYS A 96 1.74 -5.93 10.02
N PHE A 97 1.99 -4.65 10.28
CA PHE A 97 2.97 -3.85 9.54
C PHE A 97 4.40 -4.37 9.74
N LYS A 98 4.78 -4.83 10.94
CA LYS A 98 6.10 -5.42 11.16
C LYS A 98 6.31 -6.70 10.35
N ARG A 99 5.34 -7.62 10.37
CA ARG A 99 5.40 -8.86 9.58
C ARG A 99 5.60 -8.55 8.10
N SER A 100 4.77 -7.67 7.55
CA SER A 100 4.88 -7.26 6.16
C SER A 100 6.21 -6.57 5.83
N TYR A 101 6.75 -5.74 6.74
CA TYR A 101 8.05 -5.10 6.53
C TYR A 101 9.18 -6.13 6.43
N ASP A 102 9.17 -7.12 7.33
CA ASP A 102 10.16 -8.19 7.35
C ASP A 102 10.07 -9.05 6.07
N GLU A 103 8.87 -9.27 5.52
CA GLU A 103 8.63 -10.04 4.30
C GLU A 103 8.99 -9.29 3.01
N VAL A 104 8.72 -7.99 2.93
CA VAL A 104 8.78 -7.22 1.67
C VAL A 104 9.99 -6.30 1.62
N LEU A 105 10.07 -5.33 2.53
CA LEU A 105 10.95 -4.17 2.36
C LEU A 105 12.33 -4.33 3.02
N LYS A 106 12.42 -5.11 4.10
CA LYS A 106 13.62 -5.18 4.93
C LYS A 106 14.89 -5.55 4.16
N HIS A 107 14.76 -6.44 3.18
CA HIS A 107 15.87 -6.91 2.35
C HIS A 107 16.44 -5.83 1.43
N HIS A 108 15.66 -4.79 1.13
CA HIS A 108 16.05 -3.68 0.24
C HIS A 108 16.59 -2.45 0.98
N HIS A 109 16.47 -2.41 2.30
CA HIS A 109 16.87 -1.27 3.11
C HIS A 109 18.22 -1.48 3.81
N ASN A 110 19.05 -0.43 3.84
CA ASN A 110 20.25 -0.40 4.66
C ASN A 110 19.90 -0.24 6.16
N PHE A 111 20.90 -0.35 7.04
CA PHE A 111 20.71 -0.31 8.49
C PHE A 111 20.02 0.98 8.99
N VAL A 112 20.34 2.13 8.39
CA VAL A 112 19.77 3.43 8.76
C VAL A 112 18.27 3.46 8.44
N ILE A 113 17.90 3.09 7.21
CA ILE A 113 16.49 3.05 6.80
C ILE A 113 15.70 2.02 7.61
N ARG A 114 16.29 0.85 7.89
CA ARG A 114 15.65 -0.17 8.77
C ARG A 114 15.31 0.37 10.15
N SER A 115 16.17 1.21 10.71
CA SER A 115 15.97 1.82 12.02
C SER A 115 14.82 2.82 12.00
N VAL A 116 14.80 3.72 11.01
CA VAL A 116 13.73 4.70 10.83
C VAL A 116 12.37 4.02 10.62
N VAL A 117 12.32 3.00 9.76
CA VAL A 117 11.06 2.26 9.50
C VAL A 117 10.59 1.52 10.76
N THR A 118 11.49 0.97 11.56
CA THR A 118 11.11 0.31 12.82
C THR A 118 10.42 1.29 13.78
N VAL A 119 10.89 2.53 13.84
CA VAL A 119 10.22 3.59 14.63
C VAL A 119 8.85 3.91 14.05
N ALA A 120 8.75 4.07 12.72
CA ALA A 120 7.48 4.34 12.05
C ALA A 120 6.43 3.25 12.29
N ILE A 121 6.82 1.97 12.20
CA ILE A 121 5.94 0.83 12.47
C ILE A 121 5.41 0.87 13.90
N ARG A 122 6.22 1.24 14.89
CA ARG A 122 5.78 1.37 16.29
C ARG A 122 4.86 2.56 16.53
N ALA A 123 4.90 3.57 15.65
CA ALA A 123 4.05 4.74 15.72
C ALA A 123 2.72 4.60 14.97
N VAL A 124 2.50 3.48 14.28
CA VAL A 124 1.19 3.11 13.70
C VAL A 124 0.11 3.15 14.80
N PRO A 125 -1.10 3.67 14.54
CA PRO A 125 -2.17 3.74 15.52
C PRO A 125 -2.61 2.35 15.99
N ARG A 126 -3.41 2.32 17.06
CA ARG A 126 -4.10 1.10 17.46
C ARG A 126 -5.02 0.62 16.33
N ARG A 127 -5.24 -0.69 16.31
CA ARG A 127 -6.11 -1.33 15.31
C ARG A 127 -7.49 -0.65 15.24
N ASP A 128 -8.16 -0.50 16.37
CA ASP A 128 -9.53 0.03 16.42
C ASP A 128 -9.60 1.50 16.00
N ASP A 129 -8.59 2.30 16.35
CA ASP A 129 -8.48 3.69 15.91
C ASP A 129 -8.35 3.77 14.39
N PHE A 130 -7.49 2.92 13.79
CA PHE A 130 -7.34 2.86 12.35
C PHE A 130 -8.63 2.41 11.65
N LEU A 131 -9.25 1.32 12.11
CA LEU A 131 -10.50 0.80 11.57
C LEU A 131 -11.62 1.84 11.63
N SER A 132 -11.72 2.56 12.75
CA SER A 132 -12.70 3.65 12.92
C SER A 132 -12.47 4.80 11.94
N ARG A 133 -11.20 5.16 11.68
CA ARG A 133 -10.84 6.22 10.72
C ARG A 133 -11.15 5.83 9.28
N ILE A 134 -10.85 4.60 8.86
CA ILE A 134 -11.16 4.13 7.49
C ILE A 134 -12.64 3.80 7.30
N ALA A 135 -13.38 3.48 8.38
CA ALA A 135 -14.82 3.28 8.32
C ALA A 135 -15.56 4.56 7.95
N GLN A 136 -15.06 5.73 8.38
CA GLN A 136 -15.69 7.04 8.13
C GLN A 136 -17.19 7.07 8.45
N GLY A 137 -17.61 6.37 9.52
CA GLY A 137 -19.02 6.26 9.93
C GLY A 137 -19.85 5.24 9.13
N SER A 138 -19.22 4.39 8.31
CA SER A 138 -19.84 3.22 7.68
C SER A 138 -19.95 2.05 8.66
N SER A 139 -20.82 1.08 8.38
CA SER A 139 -20.87 -0.18 9.11
C SER A 139 -19.59 -1.00 8.92
N VAL A 140 -19.27 -1.84 9.91
CA VAL A 140 -18.12 -2.75 9.87
C VAL A 140 -18.24 -3.74 8.72
N ASP A 141 -19.43 -4.29 8.46
CA ASP A 141 -19.66 -5.23 7.36
C ASP A 141 -19.34 -4.59 6.01
N LYS A 142 -19.81 -3.36 5.79
CA LYS A 142 -19.53 -2.62 4.55
C LYS A 142 -18.05 -2.29 4.42
N LEU A 143 -17.40 -1.86 5.50
CA LEU A 143 -15.95 -1.64 5.49
C LEU A 143 -15.18 -2.91 5.11
N ASN A 144 -15.56 -4.06 5.70
CA ASN A 144 -14.88 -5.32 5.43
C ASN A 144 -15.02 -5.77 3.98
N VAL A 145 -16.21 -5.63 3.39
CA VAL A 145 -16.47 -5.93 1.98
C VAL A 145 -15.61 -5.06 1.07
N GLU A 146 -15.62 -3.74 1.27
CA GLU A 146 -14.86 -2.83 0.40
C GLU A 146 -13.34 -2.95 0.59
N LEU A 147 -12.86 -3.14 1.83
CA LEU A 147 -11.46 -3.40 2.10
C LEU A 147 -10.98 -4.70 1.43
N ALA A 148 -11.77 -5.78 1.50
CA ALA A 148 -11.43 -7.06 0.87
C ALA A 148 -11.34 -6.92 -0.65
N ARG A 149 -12.35 -6.28 -1.28
CA ARG A 149 -12.35 -5.99 -2.71
C ARG A 149 -11.14 -5.15 -3.13
N TRP A 150 -10.85 -4.09 -2.39
CA TRP A 150 -9.70 -3.22 -2.65
C TRP A 150 -8.37 -3.97 -2.54
N LEU A 151 -8.20 -4.82 -1.50
CA LEU A 151 -6.99 -5.63 -1.32
C LEU A 151 -6.81 -6.69 -2.39
N GLU A 152 -7.89 -7.32 -2.85
CA GLU A 152 -7.83 -8.28 -3.96
C GLU A 152 -7.34 -7.63 -5.25
N GLY A 153 -7.87 -6.45 -5.59
CA GLY A 153 -7.41 -5.66 -6.74
C GLY A 153 -5.94 -5.25 -6.61
N LEU A 154 -5.55 -4.75 -5.45
CA LEU A 154 -4.17 -4.36 -5.17
C LEU A 154 -3.21 -5.56 -5.29
N GLU A 155 -3.57 -6.71 -4.72
CA GLU A 155 -2.74 -7.92 -4.79
C GLU A 155 -2.54 -8.37 -6.24
N LYS A 156 -3.60 -8.38 -7.07
CA LYS A 156 -3.50 -8.73 -8.50
C LYS A 156 -2.51 -7.82 -9.24
N ILE A 157 -2.60 -6.51 -9.01
CA ILE A 157 -1.71 -5.51 -9.62
C ILE A 157 -0.26 -5.71 -9.16
N VAL A 158 -0.05 -5.87 -7.85
CA VAL A 158 1.29 -6.11 -7.28
C VAL A 158 1.89 -7.38 -7.86
N GLN A 159 1.17 -8.50 -7.89
CA GLN A 159 1.65 -9.76 -8.44
C GLN A 159 2.01 -9.64 -9.92
N HIS A 160 1.10 -9.07 -10.73
CA HIS A 160 1.34 -8.87 -12.15
C HIS A 160 2.60 -8.01 -12.41
N THR A 161 2.73 -6.89 -11.69
CA THR A 161 3.82 -5.95 -11.89
C THR A 161 5.15 -6.50 -11.36
N SER A 162 5.15 -7.21 -10.22
CA SER A 162 6.34 -7.90 -9.70
C SER A 162 6.86 -8.95 -10.69
N ILE A 163 5.97 -9.76 -11.28
CA ILE A 163 6.35 -10.75 -12.32
C ILE A 163 6.92 -10.05 -13.55
N PHE A 164 6.30 -8.96 -14.01
CA PHE A 164 6.78 -8.17 -15.14
C PHE A 164 8.20 -7.63 -14.89
N LEU A 165 8.42 -7.01 -13.72
CA LEU A 165 9.72 -6.42 -13.35
C LEU A 165 10.81 -7.47 -13.20
N GLU A 166 10.50 -8.62 -12.59
CA GLU A 166 11.45 -9.73 -12.45
C GLU A 166 11.83 -10.32 -13.80
N ARG A 167 10.84 -10.59 -14.69
CA ARG A 167 11.09 -11.09 -16.05
C ARG A 167 11.89 -10.10 -16.90
N GLY A 168 11.70 -8.80 -16.67
CA GLY A 168 12.46 -7.74 -17.32
C GLY A 168 13.88 -7.56 -16.78
N GLY A 169 14.30 -8.32 -15.76
CA GLY A 169 15.64 -8.21 -15.17
C GLY A 169 15.82 -7.02 -14.24
N TYR A 170 14.73 -6.38 -13.80
CA TYR A 170 14.76 -5.21 -12.90
C TYR A 170 14.81 -5.57 -11.41
N GLY A 171 14.92 -6.86 -11.11
CA GLY A 171 15.06 -7.41 -9.77
C GLY A 171 13.74 -7.80 -9.13
N LYS A 172 13.83 -8.48 -7.99
CA LYS A 172 12.67 -8.91 -7.21
C LYS A 172 12.06 -7.74 -6.43
N VAL A 173 10.75 -7.75 -6.36
CA VAL A 173 9.88 -6.72 -5.77
C VAL A 173 8.98 -7.37 -4.75
#